data_AF-J9GJ49-F1
#
_entry.id   AF-J9GJ49-F1
#
_cell.length_a   1.000
_cell.length_b   1.000
_cell.length_c   1.000
_cell.angle_alpha   90.00
_cell.angle_beta   90.00
_cell.angle_gamma   90.00
#
_symmetry.space_group_name_H-M   'P 1'
#
loop_
_entity.id
_entity.type
_entity.pdbx_description
1 polymer ?
#
loop_
_entity_poly.entity_id
_entity_poly.type
_entity_poly.pdbx_seq_one_letter_code
_entity_poly.pdbx_strand_id
1 'polypeptide(L)'
;MKKIISNLLMLTWLSLTACSDASSLPKMEKPGPPQPEKPTTPLLTIGSYIRPSFFETGQIDAQSLNSCQDLIFFTAEPLPNGRLHFETPHCPLQLHQVKHQDELDGRKGILVFNGKGRMTTEDALLVKAPQNNKPGQLNTFTFGTWIQIKEWNEAVIFSKEIDPEHRFALQLGKVAGQLVFSIGQASVKSEAPSLADGRWHHLCLTHQAHQKSIFYLDGTCISEQSTSLGALPYSQHPVTLAEGLTGALDETFFHNVILPPKEIRDVQHKGLNFKKWMHTKALAYWKYDDADQPGMDSHSWITILQAIRNQLNQAPRSLRLGIHHGYWQQACRAENRNRFAEEVARILDKYSLDGVDLDFEWPTTPAEYADYSSTVVALKNKIGQGYKLSVSLHPTAFKLHPEAIQAAD
;
A
#
# COMPACT_ATOMS: atom_id res chain seq x y z
N MET A 1 24.46 13.43 28.09
CA MET A 1 23.44 12.41 27.78
C MET A 1 23.73 11.86 26.39
N LYS A 2 23.97 10.55 26.31
CA LYS A 2 24.46 9.84 25.11
C LYS A 2 23.41 9.88 23.98
N LYS A 3 23.82 10.30 22.79
CA LYS A 3 23.07 10.08 21.54
C LYS A 3 23.06 8.58 21.26
N ILE A 4 21.86 8.00 21.22
CA ILE A 4 21.64 6.65 20.72
C ILE A 4 21.73 6.74 19.19
N ILE A 5 22.83 6.21 18.65
CA ILE A 5 23.01 5.94 17.23
C ILE A 5 22.10 4.73 16.94
N SER A 6 20.97 4.98 16.30
CA SER A 6 20.11 3.93 15.76
C SER A 6 20.75 3.40 14.48
N ASN A 7 21.00 2.10 14.46
CA ASN A 7 21.63 1.35 13.38
C ASN A 7 20.99 1.66 12.01
N LEU A 8 21.75 2.36 11.17
CA LEU A 8 21.52 2.42 9.73
C LEU A 8 22.10 1.13 9.14
N LEU A 9 21.29 0.08 8.92
CA LEU A 9 21.70 -0.99 8.01
C LEU A 9 21.61 -0.44 6.57
N MET A 10 22.65 0.29 6.16
CA MET A 10 23.02 0.39 4.75
C MET A 10 23.64 -0.95 4.37
N LEU A 11 22.86 -1.87 3.80
CA LEU A 11 23.45 -2.92 2.96
C LEU A 11 23.70 -2.30 1.59
N THR A 12 24.93 -1.86 1.35
CA THR A 12 25.43 -1.65 0.00
C THR A 12 25.64 -3.03 -0.63
N TRP A 13 24.81 -3.41 -1.59
CA TRP A 13 25.08 -4.57 -2.45
C TRP A 13 26.03 -4.13 -3.56
N LEU A 14 27.22 -4.73 -3.62
CA LEU A 14 28.05 -4.72 -4.83
C LEU A 14 27.58 -5.90 -5.68
N SER A 15 26.87 -5.65 -6.78
CA SER A 15 26.70 -6.67 -7.83
C SER A 15 27.77 -6.45 -8.91
N LEU A 16 28.62 -7.46 -9.10
CA LEU A 16 29.47 -7.60 -10.28
C LEU A 16 28.65 -8.30 -11.35
N THR A 17 28.18 -7.57 -12.35
CA THR A 17 27.54 -8.17 -13.53
C THR A 17 28.62 -8.79 -14.41
N ALA A 18 28.63 -10.13 -14.53
CA ALA A 18 29.40 -10.84 -15.55
C ALA A 18 28.46 -11.25 -16.69
N CYS A 19 28.73 -10.78 -17.90
CA CYS A 19 27.94 -11.11 -19.09
C CYS A 19 28.42 -12.41 -19.75
N SER A 20 27.48 -13.07 -20.42
CA SER A 20 27.40 -14.45 -20.89
C SER A 20 28.53 -14.99 -21.79
N ASP A 21 28.87 -16.26 -21.60
CA ASP A 21 28.88 -17.28 -22.68
C ASP A 21 29.09 -18.68 -22.07
N ALA A 22 28.02 -19.50 -22.04
CA ALA A 22 28.10 -20.91 -21.68
C ALA A 22 27.23 -21.75 -22.62
N SER A 23 27.62 -21.83 -23.89
CA SER A 23 27.12 -22.84 -24.81
C SER A 23 28.26 -23.77 -25.23
N SER A 24 28.02 -25.07 -25.03
CA SER A 24 28.84 -26.23 -25.41
C SER A 24 30.04 -26.54 -24.50
N LEU A 25 30.03 -27.76 -23.93
CA LEU A 25 31.22 -28.44 -23.41
C LEU A 25 31.79 -29.32 -24.53
N PRO A 26 32.93 -29.01 -25.15
CA PRO A 26 33.69 -29.97 -25.93
C PRO A 26 34.77 -30.63 -25.07
N LYS A 27 35.12 -31.86 -25.47
CA LYS A 27 36.17 -32.68 -24.88
C LYS A 27 37.50 -31.92 -24.78
N MET A 28 38.22 -32.13 -23.69
CA MET A 28 39.54 -31.53 -23.43
C MET A 28 40.56 -31.87 -24.53
N GLU A 29 40.89 -30.88 -25.36
CA GLU A 29 42.17 -30.81 -26.07
C GLU A 29 43.06 -29.77 -25.39
N LYS A 30 44.38 -29.93 -25.55
CA LYS A 30 45.40 -29.09 -24.90
C LYS A 30 45.19 -27.60 -25.21
N PRO A 31 45.33 -26.70 -24.21
CA PRO A 31 45.08 -25.28 -24.41
C PRO A 31 46.12 -24.66 -25.34
N GLY A 32 45.65 -23.94 -26.36
CA GLY A 32 46.45 -22.99 -27.13
C GLY A 32 46.80 -21.74 -26.31
N PRO A 33 47.68 -20.86 -26.82
CA PRO A 33 48.10 -19.66 -26.09
C PRO A 33 46.89 -18.77 -25.75
N PRO A 34 46.86 -18.15 -24.55
CA PRO A 34 45.74 -17.35 -24.10
C PRO A 34 45.47 -16.20 -25.07
N GLN A 35 44.24 -16.11 -25.55
CA GLN A 35 43.75 -14.91 -26.24
C GLN A 35 43.74 -13.76 -25.21
N PRO A 36 44.11 -12.52 -25.60
CA PRO A 36 43.99 -11.39 -24.71
C PRO A 36 42.52 -11.19 -24.35
N GLU A 37 42.18 -11.38 -23.08
CA GLU A 37 40.86 -11.02 -22.55
C GLU A 37 40.60 -9.55 -22.87
N LYS A 38 39.48 -9.26 -23.53
CA LYS A 38 39.00 -7.88 -23.64
C LYS A 38 38.76 -7.39 -22.22
N PRO A 39 39.37 -6.27 -21.79
CA PRO A 39 39.06 -5.71 -20.49
C PRO A 39 37.63 -5.16 -20.55
N THR A 40 36.66 -5.93 -20.10
CA THR A 40 35.36 -5.41 -19.71
C THR A 40 35.59 -4.70 -18.38
N THR A 41 35.69 -3.38 -18.40
CA THR A 41 35.67 -2.61 -17.16
C THR A 41 34.36 -2.96 -16.45
N PRO A 42 34.38 -3.54 -15.23
CA PRO A 42 33.16 -3.83 -14.52
C PRO A 42 32.39 -2.53 -14.33
N LEU A 43 31.18 -2.47 -14.87
CA LEU A 43 30.31 -1.31 -14.67
C LEU A 43 29.83 -1.37 -13.22
N LEU A 44 30.47 -0.58 -12.34
CA LEU A 44 29.99 -0.41 -10.98
C LEU A 44 28.60 0.22 -11.05
N THR A 45 27.57 -0.54 -10.72
CA THR A 45 26.20 -0.03 -10.58
C THR A 45 25.99 0.39 -9.13
N ILE A 46 25.76 1.68 -8.88
CA ILE A 46 25.42 2.16 -7.54
C ILE A 46 23.90 2.04 -7.37
N GLY A 47 23.49 1.03 -6.59
CA GLY A 47 22.09 0.74 -6.30
C GLY A 47 21.63 1.25 -4.93
N SER A 48 20.33 1.51 -4.79
CA SER A 48 19.69 1.70 -3.47
C SER A 48 18.20 1.33 -3.49
N TYR A 49 17.60 1.15 -2.31
CA TYR A 49 16.17 0.95 -2.16
C TYR A 49 15.50 2.20 -1.58
N ILE A 50 14.26 2.44 -2.01
CA ILE A 50 13.42 3.55 -1.56
C ILE A 50 12.24 2.95 -0.82
N ARG A 51 12.16 3.21 0.49
CA ARG A 51 10.94 2.95 1.28
C ARG A 51 10.01 4.17 1.19
N PRO A 52 8.72 4.01 0.82
CA PRO A 52 7.78 5.12 0.64
C PRO A 52 7.78 6.11 1.81
N SER A 53 7.61 5.62 3.04
CA SER A 53 7.55 6.49 4.21
C SER A 53 8.87 7.23 4.51
N PHE A 54 10.02 6.66 4.15
CA PHE A 54 11.33 7.32 4.34
C PHE A 54 11.49 8.46 3.33
N PHE A 55 11.10 8.22 2.09
CA PHE A 55 11.07 9.23 1.04
C PHE A 55 10.16 10.41 1.44
N GLU A 56 8.92 10.11 1.82
CA GLU A 56 7.92 11.15 2.11
C GLU A 56 8.32 12.01 3.30
N THR A 57 8.86 11.39 4.36
CA THR A 57 9.33 12.09 5.57
C THR A 57 10.67 12.81 5.38
N GLY A 58 11.25 12.79 4.17
CA GLY A 58 12.50 13.50 3.86
C GLY A 58 13.74 12.86 4.48
N GLN A 59 13.67 11.56 4.83
CA GLN A 59 14.83 10.81 5.32
C GLN A 59 15.75 10.34 4.19
N ILE A 60 15.28 10.41 2.95
CA ILE A 60 16.09 10.12 1.76
C ILE A 60 16.43 11.46 1.10
N ASP A 61 17.71 11.80 1.11
CA ASP A 61 18.22 13.03 0.52
C ASP A 61 18.23 12.97 -1.02
N ALA A 62 17.92 14.10 -1.66
CA ALA A 62 17.84 14.19 -3.12
C ALA A 62 19.20 13.96 -3.81
N GLN A 63 20.31 14.39 -3.21
CA GLN A 63 21.65 14.11 -3.72
C GLN A 63 21.97 12.62 -3.64
N SER A 64 21.57 11.97 -2.54
CA SER A 64 21.70 10.51 -2.39
C SER A 64 20.93 9.77 -3.48
N LEU A 65 19.64 10.09 -3.67
CA LEU A 65 18.82 9.50 -4.74
C LEU A 65 19.45 9.69 -6.12
N ASN A 66 19.96 10.89 -6.40
CA ASN A 66 20.55 11.21 -7.70
C ASN A 66 21.95 10.63 -7.92
N SER A 67 22.61 10.13 -6.87
CA SER A 67 23.89 9.42 -6.96
C SER A 67 23.75 7.96 -7.39
N CYS A 68 22.54 7.40 -7.32
CA CYS A 68 22.24 6.02 -7.71
C CYS A 68 21.91 5.89 -9.21
N GLN A 69 22.38 4.81 -9.83
CA GLN A 69 22.04 4.41 -11.20
C GLN A 69 20.92 3.36 -11.24
N ASP A 70 20.70 2.64 -10.14
CA ASP A 70 19.61 1.68 -9.99
C ASP A 70 18.86 1.92 -8.66
N LEU A 71 17.55 2.10 -8.74
CA LEU A 71 16.70 2.37 -7.59
C LEU A 71 15.59 1.32 -7.53
N ILE A 72 15.38 0.76 -6.35
CA ILE A 72 14.32 -0.22 -6.10
C ILE A 72 13.24 0.43 -5.24
N PHE A 73 12.03 0.63 -5.77
CA PHE A 73 10.91 1.17 -5.03
C PHE A 73 10.20 0.07 -4.24
N PHE A 74 10.49 0.01 -2.95
CA PHE A 74 10.16 -1.10 -2.06
C PHE A 74 8.77 -0.90 -1.45
N THR A 75 7.73 -1.41 -2.11
CA THR A 75 6.33 -1.03 -1.80
C THR A 75 5.30 -2.14 -1.95
N ALA A 76 5.66 -3.31 -2.49
CA ALA A 76 4.71 -4.34 -2.86
C ALA A 76 4.96 -5.66 -2.12
N GLU A 77 3.88 -6.36 -1.80
CA GLU A 77 3.89 -7.65 -1.13
C GLU A 77 2.97 -8.64 -1.87
N PRO A 78 3.38 -9.89 -2.09
CA PRO A 78 2.56 -10.87 -2.79
C PRO A 78 1.40 -11.37 -1.92
N LEU A 79 0.25 -11.57 -2.56
CA LEU A 79 -0.93 -12.23 -2.00
C LEU A 79 -0.92 -13.73 -2.33
N PRO A 80 -1.62 -14.58 -1.56
CA PRO A 80 -1.62 -16.02 -1.77
C PRO A 80 -2.05 -16.47 -3.18
N ASN A 81 -2.81 -15.65 -3.90
CA ASN A 81 -3.34 -15.92 -5.22
C ASN A 81 -2.48 -15.36 -6.36
N GLY A 82 -1.28 -14.87 -6.06
CA GLY A 82 -0.37 -14.25 -7.03
C GLY A 82 -0.64 -12.77 -7.35
N ARG A 83 -1.69 -12.13 -6.82
CA ARG A 83 -1.82 -10.66 -6.92
C ARG A 83 -0.81 -9.95 -6.02
N LEU A 84 -0.66 -8.64 -6.21
CA LEU A 84 0.12 -7.78 -5.30
C LEU A 84 -0.78 -6.95 -4.38
N HIS A 85 -0.31 -6.76 -3.16
CA HIS A 85 -0.76 -5.75 -2.19
C HIS A 85 0.30 -4.66 -2.10
N PHE A 86 -0.10 -3.42 -1.86
CA PHE A 86 0.80 -2.28 -1.68
C PHE A 86 0.61 -1.68 -0.30
N GLU A 87 1.71 -1.32 0.38
CA GLU A 87 1.65 -0.72 1.72
C GLU A 87 0.83 0.58 1.75
N THR A 88 0.93 1.36 0.67
CA THR A 88 0.10 2.54 0.39
C THR A 88 -0.72 2.25 -0.87
N PRO A 89 -1.91 1.63 -0.75
CA PRO A 89 -2.73 1.24 -1.89
C PRO A 89 -3.06 2.40 -2.81
N HIS A 90 -3.45 2.08 -4.04
CA HIS A 90 -4.14 3.03 -4.92
C HIS A 90 -5.61 2.66 -4.95
N CYS A 91 -6.45 3.47 -4.32
CA CYS A 91 -7.83 3.11 -4.02
C CYS A 91 -8.81 4.18 -4.53
N PRO A 92 -8.95 4.39 -5.85
CA PRO A 92 -9.93 5.34 -6.37
C PRO A 92 -11.36 4.89 -6.03
N LEU A 93 -12.26 5.87 -5.94
CA LEU A 93 -13.68 5.66 -5.68
C LEU A 93 -14.48 5.68 -6.98
N GLN A 94 -15.41 4.75 -7.06
CA GLN A 94 -16.52 4.78 -8.01
C GLN A 94 -17.71 5.48 -7.36
N LEU A 95 -18.25 6.49 -8.04
CA LEU A 95 -19.34 7.32 -7.55
C LEU A 95 -20.66 6.86 -8.18
N HIS A 96 -21.67 6.63 -7.35
CA HIS A 96 -23.01 6.24 -7.80
C HIS A 96 -24.04 7.23 -7.27
N GLN A 97 -24.67 8.00 -8.15
CA GLN A 97 -25.66 9.04 -7.79
C GLN A 97 -25.15 10.06 -6.76
N VAL A 98 -23.86 10.39 -6.85
CA VAL A 98 -23.19 11.42 -6.05
C VAL A 98 -22.85 12.59 -6.96
N LYS A 99 -23.00 13.82 -6.46
CA LYS A 99 -22.69 15.02 -7.23
C LYS A 99 -21.45 15.70 -6.65
N HIS A 100 -20.45 15.99 -7.47
CA HIS A 100 -19.38 16.91 -7.11
C HIS A 100 -19.89 18.36 -7.14
N GLN A 101 -19.44 19.17 -6.18
CA GLN A 101 -19.75 20.58 -6.11
C GLN A 101 -18.53 21.38 -5.66
N ASP A 102 -18.29 22.51 -6.33
CA ASP A 102 -17.10 23.35 -6.11
C ASP A 102 -17.01 23.91 -4.70
N GLU A 103 -18.13 24.29 -4.09
CA GLU A 103 -18.18 24.83 -2.74
C GLU A 103 -19.53 24.59 -2.06
N LEU A 104 -19.51 24.26 -0.77
CA LEU A 104 -20.68 24.20 0.10
C LEU A 104 -20.31 24.68 1.51
N ASP A 105 -20.98 25.73 1.98
CA ASP A 105 -20.81 26.30 3.32
C ASP A 105 -19.31 26.54 3.69
N GLY A 106 -18.54 27.04 2.73
CA GLY A 106 -17.13 27.42 2.87
C GLY A 106 -16.11 26.28 2.67
N ARG A 107 -16.53 25.02 2.51
CA ARG A 107 -15.66 23.91 2.08
C ARG A 107 -15.71 23.74 0.57
N LYS A 108 -14.59 23.41 -0.05
CA LYS A 108 -14.42 23.36 -1.51
C LYS A 108 -14.18 21.94 -2.01
N GLY A 109 -14.56 21.69 -3.26
CA GLY A 109 -14.34 20.42 -3.92
C GLY A 109 -14.97 19.26 -3.16
N ILE A 110 -16.28 19.31 -2.95
CA ILE A 110 -16.99 18.38 -2.06
C ILE A 110 -17.88 17.41 -2.83
N LEU A 111 -18.32 16.35 -2.14
CA LEU A 111 -19.31 15.41 -2.67
C LEU A 111 -20.64 15.54 -1.94
N VAL A 112 -21.73 15.75 -2.69
CA VAL A 112 -23.11 15.89 -2.21
C VAL A 112 -23.91 14.62 -2.48
N PHE A 113 -24.65 14.19 -1.46
CA PHE A 113 -25.48 13.00 -1.44
C PHE A 113 -26.94 13.37 -1.15
N ASN A 114 -27.88 12.72 -1.84
CA ASN A 114 -29.33 12.99 -1.77
C ASN A 114 -30.13 11.83 -1.14
N GLY A 115 -29.47 10.96 -0.38
CA GLY A 115 -30.07 9.77 0.24
C GLY A 115 -30.14 8.54 -0.66
N LYS A 116 -29.75 8.64 -1.94
CA LYS A 116 -29.74 7.51 -2.89
C LYS A 116 -28.34 7.14 -3.39
N GLY A 117 -27.37 8.01 -3.13
CA GLY A 117 -26.00 7.84 -3.57
C GLY A 117 -25.16 6.97 -2.65
N ARG A 118 -24.01 6.55 -3.19
CA ARG A 118 -22.91 5.89 -2.46
C ARG A 118 -21.61 6.02 -3.24
N MET A 119 -20.50 5.70 -2.58
CA MET A 119 -19.21 5.48 -3.23
C MET A 119 -18.69 4.08 -2.91
N THR A 120 -17.93 3.49 -3.81
CA THR A 120 -17.31 2.18 -3.60
C THR A 120 -15.86 2.18 -4.03
N THR A 121 -14.98 1.51 -3.28
CA THR A 121 -13.58 1.34 -3.69
C THR A 121 -13.45 0.31 -4.82
N GLU A 122 -12.53 0.51 -5.75
CA GLU A 122 -12.27 -0.48 -6.80
C GLU A 122 -11.52 -1.71 -6.26
N ASP A 123 -10.55 -1.46 -5.38
CA ASP A 123 -9.72 -2.49 -4.76
C ASP A 123 -10.07 -2.67 -3.27
N ALA A 124 -9.54 -3.74 -2.70
CA ALA A 124 -9.70 -4.06 -1.29
C ALA A 124 -8.99 -3.02 -0.41
N LEU A 125 -9.75 -2.34 0.44
CA LEU A 125 -9.24 -1.45 1.49
C LEU A 125 -9.34 -2.10 2.87
N LEU A 126 -8.66 -1.54 3.87
CA LEU A 126 -8.64 -2.03 5.26
C LEU A 126 -8.17 -3.50 5.37
N VAL A 127 -7.16 -3.83 4.58
CA VAL A 127 -6.45 -5.10 4.62
C VAL A 127 -4.95 -4.85 4.64
N LYS A 128 -4.22 -5.81 5.21
CA LYS A 128 -2.77 -5.94 4.99
C LYS A 128 -2.52 -7.22 4.19
N ALA A 129 -1.31 -7.39 3.64
CA ALA A 129 -0.94 -8.71 3.14
C ALA A 129 -1.05 -9.71 4.31
N PRO A 130 -1.66 -10.87 4.07
CA PRO A 130 -1.56 -11.99 5.00
C PRO A 130 -0.07 -12.25 5.34
N GLN A 131 0.26 -12.67 6.58
CA GLN A 131 1.62 -13.14 6.93
C GLN A 131 1.59 -14.47 7.69
N ASN A 132 2.60 -15.34 7.51
CA ASN A 132 2.78 -16.61 8.25
C ASN A 132 1.53 -17.52 8.30
N ASN A 133 0.87 -17.75 7.16
CA ASN A 133 -0.40 -18.50 7.07
C ASN A 133 -1.57 -17.92 7.91
N LYS A 134 -1.46 -16.67 8.38
CA LYS A 134 -2.54 -15.94 9.06
C LYS A 134 -3.18 -14.91 8.13
N PRO A 135 -4.51 -14.72 8.19
CA PRO A 135 -5.21 -13.69 7.45
C PRO A 135 -4.65 -12.28 7.73
N GLY A 136 -4.66 -11.43 6.72
CA GLY A 136 -4.19 -10.05 6.78
C GLY A 136 -5.17 -9.11 7.50
N GLN A 137 -5.62 -9.47 8.70
CA GLN A 137 -6.55 -8.67 9.48
C GLN A 137 -5.89 -7.41 10.04
N LEU A 138 -6.62 -6.31 10.00
CA LEU A 138 -6.23 -5.08 10.68
C LEU A 138 -6.75 -5.11 12.11
N ASN A 139 -5.82 -4.95 13.05
CA ASN A 139 -6.11 -4.83 14.48
C ASN A 139 -6.25 -3.37 14.90
N THR A 140 -5.82 -2.43 14.06
CA THR A 140 -5.90 -1.00 14.32
C THR A 140 -6.27 -0.27 13.05
N PHE A 141 -7.12 0.74 13.17
CA PHE A 141 -7.31 1.72 12.11
C PHE A 141 -7.78 3.08 12.67
N THR A 142 -7.64 4.10 11.84
CA THR A 142 -8.33 5.39 12.01
C THR A 142 -9.12 5.69 10.75
N PHE A 143 -10.35 6.14 10.91
CA PHE A 143 -11.17 6.73 9.85
C PHE A 143 -11.42 8.19 10.18
N GLY A 144 -11.37 9.07 9.18
CA GLY A 144 -11.79 10.46 9.34
C GLY A 144 -12.43 11.01 8.09
N THR A 145 -13.33 11.98 8.28
CA THR A 145 -13.97 12.74 7.20
C THR A 145 -14.53 14.04 7.74
N TRP A 146 -14.56 15.07 6.92
CA TRP A 146 -15.54 16.14 7.09
C TRP A 146 -16.89 15.66 6.59
N ILE A 147 -17.94 15.90 7.37
CA ILE A 147 -19.31 15.50 7.07
C ILE A 147 -20.28 16.62 7.43
N GLN A 148 -21.27 16.82 6.57
CA GLN A 148 -22.44 17.64 6.84
C GLN A 148 -23.68 16.78 6.61
N ILE A 149 -24.57 16.72 7.60
CA ILE A 149 -25.81 15.92 7.52
C ILE A 149 -26.98 16.88 7.37
N LYS A 150 -27.67 16.84 6.22
CA LYS A 150 -28.84 17.70 5.96
C LYS A 150 -30.14 17.05 6.44
N GLU A 151 -30.25 15.73 6.31
CA GLU A 151 -31.37 14.97 6.86
C GLU A 151 -30.84 13.74 7.59
N TRP A 152 -31.33 13.53 8.81
CA TRP A 152 -30.91 12.40 9.62
C TRP A 152 -31.65 11.14 9.23
N ASN A 153 -30.89 10.08 8.91
CA ASN A 153 -31.37 8.73 8.66
C ASN A 153 -30.29 7.74 9.13
N GLU A 154 -30.51 6.43 8.99
CA GLU A 154 -29.53 5.40 9.35
C GLU A 154 -28.46 5.18 8.24
N ALA A 155 -27.96 6.24 7.61
CA ALA A 155 -26.96 6.15 6.55
C ALA A 155 -25.69 5.45 7.01
N VAL A 156 -25.10 4.69 6.09
CA VAL A 156 -23.78 4.07 6.26
C VAL A 156 -22.73 5.12 5.96
N ILE A 157 -21.85 5.40 6.92
CA ILE A 157 -20.68 6.26 6.71
C ILE A 157 -19.61 5.47 5.95
N PHE A 158 -19.27 4.28 6.45
CA PHE A 158 -18.54 3.28 5.70
C PHE A 158 -18.96 1.87 6.12
N SER A 159 -18.87 0.92 5.19
CA SER A 159 -19.08 -0.50 5.48
C SER A 159 -18.21 -1.39 4.60
N LYS A 160 -18.01 -2.60 5.08
CA LYS A 160 -17.48 -3.70 4.30
C LYS A 160 -18.25 -4.96 4.69
N GLU A 161 -18.96 -5.53 3.72
CA GLU A 161 -19.80 -6.70 3.93
C GLU A 161 -19.32 -7.85 3.05
N ILE A 162 -19.00 -8.97 3.70
CA ILE A 162 -18.75 -10.26 3.05
C ILE A 162 -20.02 -11.11 3.15
N ASP A 163 -20.48 -11.22 4.39
CA ASP A 163 -21.67 -11.91 4.84
C ASP A 163 -22.09 -11.31 6.20
N PRO A 164 -23.25 -11.68 6.77
CA PRO A 164 -23.74 -11.08 8.01
C PRO A 164 -22.80 -11.21 9.23
N GLU A 165 -21.97 -12.25 9.29
CA GLU A 165 -21.04 -12.50 10.40
C GLU A 165 -19.68 -11.83 10.17
N HIS A 166 -19.28 -11.66 8.91
CA HIS A 166 -18.01 -11.06 8.52
C HIS A 166 -18.21 -9.69 7.87
N ARG A 167 -18.88 -8.80 8.60
CA ARG A 167 -19.08 -7.40 8.20
C ARG A 167 -18.56 -6.43 9.25
N PHE A 168 -18.25 -5.22 8.83
CA PHE A 168 -18.06 -4.10 9.73
C PHE A 168 -18.59 -2.82 9.12
N ALA A 169 -19.07 -1.90 9.96
CA ALA A 169 -19.65 -0.65 9.49
C ALA A 169 -19.60 0.44 10.57
N LEU A 170 -19.41 1.68 10.14
CA LEU A 170 -19.78 2.88 10.88
C LEU A 170 -21.03 3.47 10.22
N GLN A 171 -22.07 3.71 10.99
CA GLN A 171 -23.34 4.25 10.50
C GLN A 171 -23.93 5.28 11.47
N LEU A 172 -24.82 6.11 10.93
CA LEU A 172 -25.72 6.92 11.74
C LEU A 172 -26.74 6.01 12.43
N GLY A 173 -27.09 6.34 13.68
CA GLY A 173 -28.03 5.59 14.50
C GLY A 173 -29.48 6.02 14.29
N LYS A 174 -30.40 5.27 14.90
CA LYS A 174 -31.85 5.54 14.85
C LYS A 174 -32.24 6.89 15.43
N VAL A 175 -31.46 7.36 16.40
CA VAL A 175 -31.69 8.64 17.09
C VAL A 175 -30.71 9.67 16.52
N ALA A 176 -31.21 10.88 16.26
CA ALA A 176 -30.38 11.99 15.82
C ALA A 176 -29.19 12.22 16.76
N GLY A 177 -27.99 12.28 16.19
CA GLY A 177 -26.73 12.39 16.92
C GLY A 177 -26.07 11.06 17.29
N GLN A 178 -26.74 9.91 17.14
CA GLN A 178 -26.14 8.62 17.49
C GLN A 178 -25.21 8.11 16.37
N LEU A 179 -24.04 7.61 16.74
CA LEU A 179 -23.13 6.87 15.86
C LEU A 179 -23.06 5.43 16.32
N VAL A 180 -23.04 4.49 15.38
CA VAL A 180 -22.93 3.05 15.67
C VAL A 180 -21.76 2.48 14.87
N PHE A 181 -20.79 1.92 15.56
CA PHE A 181 -19.72 1.14 14.95
C PHE A 181 -19.91 -0.34 15.29
N SER A 182 -20.00 -1.19 14.27
CA SER A 182 -20.26 -2.62 14.42
C SER A 182 -19.19 -3.47 13.74
N ILE A 183 -18.88 -4.62 14.34
CA ILE A 183 -18.07 -5.70 13.77
C ILE A 183 -18.82 -7.01 14.03
N GLY A 184 -19.23 -7.70 12.97
CA GLY A 184 -20.13 -8.85 13.03
C GLY A 184 -21.44 -8.48 13.73
N GLN A 185 -21.79 -9.23 14.78
CA GLN A 185 -22.98 -9.00 15.61
C GLN A 185 -22.74 -8.02 16.78
N ALA A 186 -21.48 -7.66 17.06
CA ALA A 186 -21.14 -6.76 18.16
C ALA A 186 -21.14 -5.30 17.68
N SER A 187 -21.55 -4.37 18.55
CA SER A 187 -21.52 -2.93 18.24
C SER A 187 -21.23 -2.09 19.48
N VAL A 188 -20.73 -0.88 19.20
CA VAL A 188 -20.51 0.19 20.17
C VAL A 188 -21.17 1.46 19.67
N LYS A 189 -21.57 2.35 20.59
CA LYS A 189 -22.37 3.53 20.25
C LYS A 189 -21.84 4.79 20.90
N SER A 190 -21.84 5.90 20.16
CA SER A 190 -21.52 7.22 20.68
C SER A 190 -22.66 8.18 20.45
N GLU A 191 -22.85 9.14 21.36
CA GLU A 191 -23.81 10.22 21.19
C GLU A 191 -23.06 11.51 20.82
N ALA A 192 -23.52 12.16 19.75
CA ALA A 192 -22.94 13.36 19.16
C ALA A 192 -24.07 14.28 18.63
N PRO A 193 -24.90 14.88 19.50
CA PRO A 193 -26.10 15.62 19.08
C PRO A 193 -25.83 16.75 18.08
N SER A 194 -24.68 17.42 18.18
CA SER A 194 -24.29 18.50 17.27
C SER A 194 -24.11 18.02 15.83
N LEU A 195 -23.82 16.74 15.59
CA LEU A 195 -23.67 16.19 14.23
C LEU A 195 -24.96 16.32 13.39
N ALA A 196 -26.12 16.47 14.05
CA ALA A 196 -27.42 16.63 13.41
C ALA A 196 -27.84 18.11 13.17
N ASP A 197 -26.94 19.07 13.36
CA ASP A 197 -27.28 20.50 13.30
C ASP A 197 -27.20 21.13 11.88
N GLY A 198 -26.88 20.33 10.86
CA GLY A 198 -26.80 20.78 9.48
C GLY A 198 -25.49 21.46 9.08
N ARG A 199 -24.51 21.58 9.99
CA ARG A 199 -23.19 22.19 9.74
C ARG A 199 -22.12 21.15 9.46
N TRP A 200 -20.97 21.62 8.97
CA TRP A 200 -19.78 20.81 8.80
C TRP A 200 -19.17 20.42 10.14
N HIS A 201 -18.91 19.12 10.30
CA HIS A 201 -18.18 18.56 11.41
C HIS A 201 -17.08 17.63 10.93
N HIS A 202 -15.94 17.61 11.64
CA HIS A 202 -14.91 16.62 11.40
C HIS A 202 -15.17 15.39 12.27
N LEU A 203 -15.66 14.32 11.66
CA LEU A 203 -15.93 13.04 12.29
C LEU A 203 -14.70 12.14 12.18
N CYS A 204 -14.28 11.55 13.29
CA CYS A 204 -13.18 10.58 13.29
C CYS A 204 -13.46 9.41 14.25
N LEU A 205 -13.06 8.21 13.85
CA LEU A 205 -13.13 6.97 14.62
C LEU A 205 -11.74 6.34 14.67
N THR A 206 -11.23 6.09 15.87
CA THR A 206 -10.09 5.17 16.04
C THR A 206 -10.58 3.86 16.62
N HIS A 207 -9.99 2.76 16.18
CA HIS A 207 -10.35 1.44 16.68
C HIS A 207 -9.11 0.57 16.85
N GLN A 208 -8.96 0.00 18.05
CA GLN A 208 -7.96 -0.99 18.38
C GLN A 208 -8.66 -2.27 18.89
N ALA A 209 -8.48 -3.34 18.12
CA ALA A 209 -9.04 -4.65 18.40
C ALA A 209 -8.70 -5.12 19.80
N HIS A 210 -9.69 -5.69 20.48
CA HIS A 210 -9.59 -6.20 21.84
C HIS A 210 -9.27 -5.14 22.91
N GLN A 211 -9.38 -3.84 22.59
CA GLN A 211 -9.08 -2.74 23.51
C GLN A 211 -10.19 -1.69 23.53
N LYS A 212 -10.24 -0.81 22.53
CA LYS A 212 -11.20 0.30 22.53
C LYS A 212 -11.48 0.85 21.13
N SER A 213 -12.66 1.43 21.00
CA SER A 213 -13.02 2.30 19.88
C SER A 213 -13.32 3.69 20.43
N ILE A 214 -12.71 4.72 19.85
CA ILE A 214 -12.85 6.11 20.32
C ILE A 214 -13.42 6.96 19.19
N PHE A 215 -14.48 7.68 19.50
CA PHE A 215 -15.13 8.62 18.60
C PHE A 215 -14.65 10.04 18.90
N TYR A 216 -14.39 10.79 17.85
CA TYR A 216 -14.00 12.18 17.90
C TYR A 216 -14.92 13.01 17.02
N LEU A 217 -15.31 14.18 17.52
CA LEU A 217 -15.99 15.20 16.75
C LEU A 217 -15.21 16.51 16.90
N ASP A 218 -14.92 17.15 15.77
CA ASP A 218 -14.17 18.40 15.71
C ASP A 218 -12.87 18.35 16.54
N GLY A 219 -12.14 17.23 16.39
CA GLY A 219 -10.84 17.03 17.01
C GLY A 219 -10.88 16.75 18.52
N THR A 220 -12.08 16.65 19.10
CA THR A 220 -12.32 16.38 20.52
C THR A 220 -12.88 14.98 20.70
N CYS A 221 -12.37 14.25 21.72
CA CYS A 221 -12.93 12.95 22.08
C CYS A 221 -14.35 13.14 22.61
N ILE A 222 -15.33 12.50 21.98
CA ILE A 222 -16.74 12.52 22.41
C ILE A 222 -17.12 11.24 23.16
N SER A 223 -16.43 10.13 22.88
CA SER A 223 -16.69 8.86 23.55
C SER A 223 -15.54 7.88 23.42
N GLU A 224 -15.22 7.19 24.52
CA GLU A 224 -14.32 6.03 24.56
C GLU A 224 -15.13 4.80 24.96
N GLN A 225 -15.23 3.83 24.06
CA GLN A 225 -16.05 2.65 24.25
C GLN A 225 -15.26 1.54 24.96
N SER A 226 -15.70 1.18 26.16
CA SER A 226 -15.09 0.09 26.95
C SER A 226 -15.48 -1.30 26.47
N THR A 227 -16.59 -1.44 25.73
CA THR A 227 -16.93 -2.70 25.05
C THR A 227 -15.94 -2.92 23.91
N SER A 228 -15.07 -3.89 24.12
CA SER A 228 -13.99 -4.22 23.20
C SER A 228 -14.51 -5.03 22.01
N LEU A 229 -14.46 -4.46 20.80
CA LEU A 229 -14.70 -5.18 19.56
C LEU A 229 -13.43 -5.93 19.09
N GLY A 230 -13.59 -6.98 18.28
CA GLY A 230 -12.49 -7.76 17.73
C GLY A 230 -11.79 -7.12 16.53
N ALA A 231 -10.85 -7.85 15.93
CA ALA A 231 -10.18 -7.42 14.69
C ALA A 231 -11.15 -7.33 13.51
N LEU A 232 -10.84 -6.47 12.54
CA LEU A 232 -11.62 -6.40 11.30
C LEU A 232 -11.49 -7.74 10.54
N PRO A 233 -12.60 -8.37 10.12
CA PRO A 233 -12.58 -9.51 9.23
C PRO A 233 -11.75 -9.24 7.97
N TYR A 234 -10.87 -10.17 7.60
CA TYR A 234 -10.09 -10.05 6.37
C TYR A 234 -10.99 -10.29 5.16
N SER A 235 -10.89 -9.43 4.15
CA SER A 235 -11.71 -9.51 2.95
C SER A 235 -11.10 -8.76 1.79
N GLN A 236 -11.22 -9.29 0.58
CA GLN A 236 -10.90 -8.54 -0.64
C GLN A 236 -12.11 -7.80 -1.25
N HIS A 237 -13.27 -7.80 -0.58
CA HIS A 237 -14.44 -7.04 -1.03
C HIS A 237 -14.16 -5.52 -1.04
N PRO A 238 -14.88 -4.75 -1.87
CA PRO A 238 -14.89 -3.29 -1.79
C PRO A 238 -15.34 -2.75 -0.43
N VAL A 239 -14.94 -1.52 -0.12
CA VAL A 239 -15.54 -0.71 0.94
C VAL A 239 -16.61 0.18 0.31
N THR A 240 -17.79 0.22 0.92
CA THR A 240 -18.87 1.16 0.58
C THR A 240 -18.81 2.36 1.50
N LEU A 241 -19.03 3.57 0.97
CA LEU A 241 -19.00 4.83 1.69
C LEU A 241 -20.28 5.62 1.42
N ALA A 242 -20.77 6.32 2.45
CA ALA A 242 -21.88 7.28 2.40
C ALA A 242 -23.20 6.74 1.81
N GLU A 243 -23.46 5.43 1.89
CA GLU A 243 -24.68 4.84 1.36
C GLU A 243 -25.90 5.32 2.17
N GLY A 244 -26.85 5.93 1.46
CA GLY A 244 -28.06 6.50 2.07
C GLY A 244 -27.87 7.87 2.71
N LEU A 245 -26.67 8.47 2.65
CA LEU A 245 -26.41 9.79 3.24
C LEU A 245 -27.21 10.88 2.51
N THR A 246 -27.86 11.77 3.26
CA THR A 246 -28.40 13.04 2.75
C THR A 246 -27.59 14.18 3.35
N GLY A 247 -26.68 14.73 2.57
CA GLY A 247 -25.61 15.58 3.11
C GLY A 247 -24.44 15.74 2.17
N ALA A 248 -23.27 15.99 2.74
CA ALA A 248 -22.02 16.12 1.99
C ALA A 248 -20.82 15.55 2.75
N LEU A 249 -19.83 15.09 2.01
CA LEU A 249 -18.52 14.67 2.52
C LEU A 249 -17.39 15.49 1.92
N ASP A 250 -16.33 15.62 2.70
CA ASP A 250 -15.04 16.18 2.27
C ASP A 250 -13.87 15.50 3.03
N GLU A 251 -12.69 15.46 2.42
CA GLU A 251 -11.42 14.94 2.96
C GLU A 251 -11.57 13.62 3.75
N THR A 252 -12.05 12.57 3.09
CA THR A 252 -12.23 11.25 3.70
C THR A 252 -10.94 10.45 3.66
N PHE A 253 -10.58 9.76 4.75
CA PHE A 253 -9.37 8.93 4.79
C PHE A 253 -9.50 7.69 5.69
N PHE A 254 -8.62 6.72 5.44
CA PHE A 254 -8.35 5.60 6.33
C PHE A 254 -6.84 5.51 6.62
N HIS A 255 -6.47 5.18 7.86
CA HIS A 255 -5.11 4.80 8.29
C HIS A 255 -5.10 3.41 8.88
N ASN A 256 -4.00 2.67 8.72
CA ASN A 256 -3.80 1.38 9.41
C ASN A 256 -3.20 1.53 10.83
N VAL A 257 -3.02 2.77 11.30
CA VAL A 257 -2.56 3.12 12.65
C VAL A 257 -3.61 3.90 13.42
N ILE A 258 -3.45 3.97 14.74
CA ILE A 258 -4.22 4.88 15.60
C ILE A 258 -3.59 6.27 15.54
N LEU A 259 -4.32 7.26 15.04
CA LEU A 259 -3.90 8.66 15.17
C LEU A 259 -4.17 9.13 16.60
N PRO A 260 -3.18 9.70 17.33
CA PRO A 260 -3.40 10.23 18.66
C PRO A 260 -4.21 11.54 18.59
N PRO A 261 -4.84 11.99 19.69
CA PRO A 261 -5.72 13.17 19.69
C PRO A 261 -5.10 14.44 19.11
N LYS A 262 -3.78 14.64 19.29
CA LYS A 262 -3.07 15.77 18.69
C LYS A 262 -3.04 15.69 17.16
N GLU A 263 -2.79 14.52 16.60
CA GLU A 263 -2.76 14.34 15.14
C GLU A 263 -4.17 14.46 14.55
N ILE A 264 -5.21 13.97 15.24
CA ILE A 264 -6.60 14.15 14.81
C ILE A 264 -6.96 15.65 14.71
N ARG A 265 -6.57 16.46 15.69
CA ARG A 265 -6.75 17.93 15.63
C ARG A 265 -5.93 18.57 14.50
N ASP A 266 -4.69 18.14 14.32
CA ASP A 266 -3.85 18.65 13.23
C ASP A 266 -4.47 18.34 11.86
N VAL A 267 -4.99 17.12 11.66
CA VAL A 267 -5.66 16.70 10.42
C VAL A 267 -6.93 17.49 10.16
N GLN A 268 -7.78 17.69 11.17
CA GLN A 268 -8.95 18.54 11.03
C GLN A 268 -8.60 19.93 10.47
N HIS A 269 -7.54 20.57 10.98
CA HIS A 269 -7.21 21.94 10.59
C HIS A 269 -6.38 22.06 9.30
N LYS A 270 -5.60 21.04 8.95
CA LYS A 270 -4.55 21.15 7.92
C LYS A 270 -4.60 20.04 6.86
N GLY A 271 -5.52 19.09 6.99
CA GLY A 271 -5.50 17.84 6.23
C GLY A 271 -4.32 16.95 6.60
N LEU A 272 -4.14 15.87 5.84
CA LEU A 272 -3.01 14.96 6.04
C LEU A 272 -1.71 15.57 5.53
N ASN A 273 -0.69 15.53 6.38
CA ASN A 273 0.67 15.96 6.06
C ASN A 273 1.64 14.76 6.02
N PHE A 274 1.98 14.30 4.82
CA PHE A 274 2.85 13.15 4.59
C PHE A 274 4.34 13.38 4.92
N LYS A 275 4.72 14.59 5.36
CA LYS A 275 6.02 14.80 6.03
C LYS A 275 6.07 14.23 7.45
N LYS A 276 4.92 13.81 8.01
CA LYS A 276 4.85 13.12 9.30
C LYS A 276 4.76 11.61 9.10
N TRP A 277 5.59 10.86 9.80
CA TRP A 277 5.67 9.39 9.73
C TRP A 277 4.32 8.68 9.89
N MET A 278 3.45 9.14 10.80
CA MET A 278 2.16 8.49 11.01
C MET A 278 1.19 8.69 9.84
N HIS A 279 1.31 9.81 9.13
CA HIS A 279 0.41 10.14 8.03
C HIS A 279 0.75 9.34 6.77
N THR A 280 2.00 8.93 6.58
CA THR A 280 2.41 8.03 5.47
C THR A 280 1.82 6.63 5.59
N LYS A 281 1.12 6.33 6.70
CA LYS A 281 0.39 5.09 6.94
C LYS A 281 -1.08 5.16 6.53
N ALA A 282 -1.43 6.16 5.73
CA ALA A 282 -2.73 6.25 5.09
C ALA A 282 -2.90 5.06 4.14
N LEU A 283 -4.09 4.46 4.16
CA LEU A 283 -4.50 3.42 3.23
C LEU A 283 -5.29 3.99 2.05
N ALA A 284 -5.92 5.16 2.24
CA ALA A 284 -6.58 5.94 1.22
C ALA A 284 -6.78 7.38 1.74
N TYR A 285 -6.74 8.37 0.84
CA TYR A 285 -7.08 9.76 1.15
C TYR A 285 -7.79 10.41 -0.03
N TRP A 286 -9.08 10.70 0.11
CA TRP A 286 -9.88 11.32 -0.94
C TRP A 286 -10.21 12.76 -0.55
N LYS A 287 -9.59 13.70 -1.27
CA LYS A 287 -9.82 15.14 -1.09
C LYS A 287 -11.03 15.65 -1.86
N TYR A 288 -11.46 14.94 -2.91
CA TYR A 288 -12.54 15.34 -3.81
C TYR A 288 -12.32 16.68 -4.57
N ASP A 289 -11.17 17.33 -4.40
CA ASP A 289 -10.81 18.63 -5.03
C ASP A 289 -10.80 18.62 -6.57
N ASP A 290 -10.51 17.48 -7.20
CA ASP A 290 -10.47 17.36 -8.66
C ASP A 290 -11.88 17.07 -9.21
N ALA A 291 -12.51 18.06 -9.84
CA ALA A 291 -13.87 17.91 -10.38
C ALA A 291 -13.98 16.91 -11.54
N ASP A 292 -12.88 16.67 -12.28
CA ASP A 292 -12.84 15.70 -13.38
C ASP A 292 -12.62 14.28 -12.85
N GLN A 293 -11.92 14.15 -11.72
CA GLN A 293 -11.67 12.89 -11.03
C GLN A 293 -12.01 12.98 -9.54
N PRO A 294 -13.29 13.18 -9.20
CA PRO A 294 -13.71 13.44 -7.83
C PRO A 294 -13.52 12.23 -6.91
N GLY A 295 -13.36 11.02 -7.47
CA GLY A 295 -13.02 9.81 -6.72
C GLY A 295 -11.52 9.52 -6.59
N MET A 296 -10.63 10.40 -7.06
CA MET A 296 -9.20 10.13 -7.08
C MET A 296 -8.63 9.96 -5.66
N ASP A 297 -7.87 8.89 -5.47
CA ASP A 297 -7.04 8.72 -4.28
C ASP A 297 -5.83 9.67 -4.34
N SER A 298 -5.82 10.64 -3.44
CA SER A 298 -4.83 11.72 -3.38
C SER A 298 -3.50 11.27 -2.76
N HIS A 299 -3.42 10.05 -2.24
CA HIS A 299 -2.19 9.48 -1.69
C HIS A 299 -2.11 7.97 -1.92
N SER A 300 -1.21 7.57 -2.81
CA SER A 300 -0.96 6.16 -3.13
C SER A 300 0.50 5.90 -3.48
N TRP A 301 0.89 4.63 -3.58
CA TRP A 301 2.20 4.27 -4.12
C TRP A 301 2.48 4.89 -5.50
N ILE A 302 1.44 5.15 -6.31
CA ILE A 302 1.56 5.79 -7.63
C ILE A 302 1.93 7.28 -7.47
N THR A 303 1.27 8.01 -6.57
CA THR A 303 1.61 9.42 -6.32
C THR A 303 3.01 9.54 -5.73
N ILE A 304 3.42 8.59 -4.90
CA ILE A 304 4.79 8.51 -4.35
C ILE A 304 5.80 8.21 -5.47
N LEU A 305 5.50 7.26 -6.35
CA LEU A 305 6.33 6.95 -7.53
C LEU A 305 6.54 8.19 -8.42
N GLN A 306 5.47 8.95 -8.67
CA GLN A 306 5.54 10.20 -9.43
C GLN A 306 6.38 11.25 -8.69
N ALA A 307 6.22 11.39 -7.37
CA ALA A 307 7.02 12.31 -6.57
C ALA A 307 8.52 11.94 -6.58
N ILE A 308 8.85 10.65 -6.54
CA ILE A 308 10.23 10.16 -6.71
C ILE A 308 10.75 10.60 -8.09
N ARG A 309 10.01 10.31 -9.17
CA ARG A 309 10.39 10.71 -10.54
C ARG A 309 10.63 12.21 -10.68
N ASN A 310 9.84 13.04 -10.01
CA ASN A 310 10.00 14.48 -10.06
C ASN A 310 11.27 15.00 -9.34
N GLN A 311 11.85 14.24 -8.42
CA GLN A 311 13.12 14.57 -7.75
C GLN A 311 14.35 14.04 -8.48
N LEU A 312 14.14 13.19 -9.48
CA LEU A 312 15.17 12.49 -10.22
C LEU A 312 15.61 13.35 -11.42
N ASN A 313 16.89 13.72 -11.46
CA ASN A 313 17.51 14.51 -12.55
C ASN A 313 17.55 13.70 -13.86
N GLN A 314 17.66 14.31 -15.04
CA GLN A 314 17.53 13.60 -16.35
C GLN A 314 18.64 12.57 -16.71
N ALA A 315 19.47 12.12 -15.76
CA ALA A 315 20.48 11.09 -16.02
C ALA A 315 19.81 9.71 -16.21
N PRO A 316 20.36 8.85 -17.09
CA PRO A 316 19.86 7.49 -17.27
C PRO A 316 19.99 6.70 -15.96
N ARG A 317 18.88 6.17 -15.47
CA ARG A 317 18.80 5.32 -14.27
C ARG A 317 17.62 4.38 -14.38
N SER A 318 17.71 3.23 -13.71
CA SER A 318 16.57 2.32 -13.55
C SER A 318 15.82 2.59 -12.26
N LEU A 319 14.50 2.55 -12.32
CA LEU A 319 13.58 2.54 -11.19
C LEU A 319 12.71 1.29 -11.28
N ARG A 320 12.94 0.35 -10.37
CA ARG A 320 12.39 -1.00 -10.37
C ARG A 320 11.37 -1.20 -9.25
N LEU A 321 10.44 -2.12 -9.43
CA LEU A 321 9.51 -2.53 -8.38
C LEU A 321 10.22 -3.44 -7.38
N GLY A 322 10.20 -3.11 -6.10
CA GLY A 322 10.63 -4.02 -5.03
C GLY A 322 9.44 -4.78 -4.45
N ILE A 323 9.51 -6.12 -4.51
CA ILE A 323 8.50 -7.02 -3.96
C ILE A 323 9.10 -7.80 -2.81
N HIS A 324 8.51 -7.71 -1.63
CA HIS A 324 9.07 -8.27 -0.41
C HIS A 324 8.03 -8.93 0.47
N HIS A 325 8.47 -9.74 1.43
CA HIS A 325 7.61 -10.32 2.46
C HIS A 325 6.34 -10.99 1.88
N GLY A 326 5.17 -10.75 2.48
CA GLY A 326 3.88 -11.28 2.04
C GLY A 326 3.79 -12.81 2.01
N TYR A 327 2.90 -13.33 1.15
CA TYR A 327 2.68 -14.76 0.92
C TYR A 327 3.50 -15.25 -0.27
N TRP A 328 4.79 -14.91 -0.27
CA TRP A 328 5.66 -15.23 -1.39
C TRP A 328 5.72 -16.74 -1.64
N GLN A 329 5.69 -17.58 -0.59
CA GLN A 329 5.66 -19.03 -0.74
C GLN A 329 4.46 -19.49 -1.58
N GLN A 330 3.26 -19.01 -1.26
CA GLN A 330 2.04 -19.37 -1.98
C GLN A 330 2.00 -18.76 -3.38
N ALA A 331 2.46 -17.52 -3.55
CA ALA A 331 2.57 -16.88 -4.85
C ALA A 331 3.56 -17.61 -5.78
N CYS A 332 4.63 -18.20 -5.23
CA CYS A 332 5.62 -18.97 -5.97
C CYS A 332 5.17 -20.39 -6.37
N ARG A 333 4.08 -20.91 -5.81
CA ARG A 333 3.58 -22.26 -6.14
C ARG A 333 3.10 -22.35 -7.58
N ALA A 334 3.17 -23.56 -8.14
CA ALA A 334 2.81 -23.82 -9.53
C ALA A 334 1.41 -23.29 -9.91
N GLU A 335 0.43 -23.38 -9.01
CA GLU A 335 -0.94 -22.90 -9.23
C GLU A 335 -1.09 -21.37 -9.29
N ASN A 336 -0.14 -20.60 -8.73
CA ASN A 336 -0.24 -19.13 -8.64
C ASN A 336 0.86 -18.37 -9.40
N ARG A 337 2.00 -19.02 -9.66
CA ARG A 337 3.21 -18.41 -10.21
C ARG A 337 2.99 -17.65 -11.52
N ASN A 338 2.25 -18.23 -12.45
CA ASN A 338 2.00 -17.57 -13.74
C ASN A 338 1.18 -16.29 -13.56
N ARG A 339 0.19 -16.33 -12.66
CA ARG A 339 -0.60 -15.14 -12.31
C ARG A 339 0.24 -14.08 -11.62
N PHE A 340 1.17 -14.49 -10.75
CA PHE A 340 2.15 -13.57 -10.15
C PHE A 340 3.02 -12.90 -11.21
N ALA A 341 3.61 -13.67 -12.13
CA ALA A 341 4.41 -13.14 -13.21
C ALA A 341 3.62 -12.18 -14.12
N GLU A 342 2.37 -12.52 -14.43
CA GLU A 342 1.44 -11.68 -15.21
C GLU A 342 1.12 -10.35 -14.52
N GLU A 343 0.84 -10.39 -13.21
CA GLU A 343 0.54 -9.19 -12.45
C GLU A 343 1.74 -8.26 -12.35
N VAL A 344 2.94 -8.81 -12.13
CA VAL A 344 4.19 -8.03 -12.13
C VAL A 344 4.42 -7.38 -13.49
N ALA A 345 4.36 -8.15 -14.59
CA ALA A 345 4.55 -7.62 -15.94
C ALA A 345 3.58 -6.48 -16.25
N ARG A 346 2.30 -6.65 -15.92
CA ARG A 346 1.25 -5.62 -16.09
C ARG A 346 1.59 -4.33 -15.35
N ILE A 347 2.14 -4.43 -14.13
CA ILE A 347 2.52 -3.27 -13.32
C ILE A 347 3.77 -2.58 -13.90
N LEU A 348 4.77 -3.35 -14.33
CA LEU A 348 5.96 -2.80 -14.97
C LEU A 348 5.60 -1.98 -16.22
N ASP A 349 4.78 -2.57 -17.10
CA ASP A 349 4.30 -1.91 -18.32
C ASP A 349 3.46 -0.66 -18.01
N LYS A 350 2.40 -0.82 -17.18
CA LYS A 350 1.43 0.24 -16.90
C LYS A 350 2.07 1.48 -16.27
N TYR A 351 3.09 1.28 -15.45
CA TYR A 351 3.72 2.36 -14.71
C TYR A 351 5.14 2.70 -15.18
N SER A 352 5.59 2.10 -16.28
CA SER A 352 6.89 2.36 -16.91
C SER A 352 8.06 2.17 -15.94
N LEU A 353 8.08 1.04 -15.23
CA LEU A 353 9.18 0.66 -14.33
C LEU A 353 10.21 -0.17 -15.10
N ASP A 354 11.50 -0.02 -14.79
CA ASP A 354 12.60 -0.63 -15.56
C ASP A 354 12.87 -2.10 -15.21
N GLY A 355 12.09 -2.67 -14.29
CA GLY A 355 12.28 -4.03 -13.82
C GLY A 355 11.72 -4.27 -12.42
N VAL A 356 12.10 -5.40 -11.85
CA VAL A 356 11.63 -5.89 -10.56
C VAL A 356 12.77 -6.50 -9.75
N ASP A 357 12.68 -6.38 -8.43
CA ASP A 357 13.52 -7.05 -7.44
C ASP A 357 12.64 -7.90 -6.52
N LEU A 358 13.00 -9.17 -6.33
CA LEU A 358 12.32 -10.09 -5.42
C LEU A 358 13.13 -10.27 -4.13
N ASP A 359 12.66 -9.66 -3.05
CA ASP A 359 13.27 -9.72 -1.72
C ASP A 359 12.50 -10.70 -0.81
N PHE A 360 12.44 -11.96 -1.24
CA PHE A 360 11.77 -13.02 -0.47
C PHE A 360 12.70 -13.64 0.58
N GLU A 361 14.00 -13.68 0.27
CA GLU A 361 15.16 -14.03 1.11
C GLU A 361 15.17 -15.39 1.84
N TRP A 362 14.02 -16.01 2.10
CA TRP A 362 13.86 -17.08 3.10
C TRP A 362 13.29 -18.41 2.58
N PRO A 363 13.70 -18.96 1.42
CA PRO A 363 13.43 -20.37 1.13
C PRO A 363 14.20 -21.27 2.11
N THR A 364 13.50 -22.12 2.85
CA THR A 364 14.10 -22.98 3.89
C THR A 364 14.01 -24.47 3.55
N THR A 365 13.08 -24.87 2.68
CA THR A 365 12.88 -26.27 2.27
C THR A 365 13.21 -26.51 0.79
N PRO A 366 13.58 -27.74 0.37
CA PRO A 366 13.81 -28.06 -1.03
C PRO A 366 12.65 -27.68 -1.96
N ALA A 367 11.41 -27.81 -1.50
CA ALA A 367 10.23 -27.40 -2.25
C ALA A 367 10.17 -25.87 -2.43
N GLU A 368 10.40 -25.10 -1.37
CA GLU A 368 10.45 -23.63 -1.45
C GLU A 368 11.57 -23.13 -2.40
N TYR A 369 12.74 -23.77 -2.38
CA TYR A 369 13.82 -23.45 -3.31
C TYR A 369 13.43 -23.72 -4.77
N ALA A 370 12.77 -24.85 -5.04
CA ALA A 370 12.31 -25.21 -6.38
C ALA A 370 11.19 -24.27 -6.87
N ASP A 371 10.23 -23.96 -6.01
CA ASP A 371 9.13 -23.05 -6.33
C ASP A 371 9.62 -21.62 -6.58
N TYR A 372 10.56 -21.13 -5.74
CA TYR A 372 11.14 -19.80 -5.94
C TYR A 372 11.96 -19.75 -7.24
N SER A 373 12.85 -20.72 -7.48
CA SER A 373 13.64 -20.79 -8.71
C SER A 373 12.76 -20.81 -9.96
N SER A 374 11.71 -21.64 -9.94
CA SER A 374 10.78 -21.73 -11.06
C SER A 374 10.00 -20.42 -11.26
N THR A 375 9.74 -19.67 -10.19
CA THR A 375 9.09 -18.35 -10.24
C THR A 375 9.99 -17.31 -10.87
N VAL A 376 11.29 -17.30 -10.56
CA VAL A 376 12.28 -16.42 -11.22
C VAL A 376 12.28 -16.67 -12.74
N VAL A 377 12.35 -17.93 -13.16
CA VAL A 377 12.32 -18.31 -14.59
C VAL A 377 11.00 -17.89 -15.25
N ALA A 378 9.85 -18.20 -14.62
CA ALA A 378 8.54 -17.83 -15.16
C ALA A 378 8.38 -16.31 -15.29
N LEU A 379 8.87 -15.55 -14.30
CA LEU A 379 8.84 -14.10 -14.31
C LEU A 379 9.73 -13.54 -15.43
N LYS A 380 10.98 -13.99 -15.57
CA LYS A 380 11.86 -13.53 -16.67
C LYS A 380 11.28 -13.87 -18.04
N ASN A 381 10.70 -15.05 -18.21
CA ASN A 381 10.02 -15.44 -19.45
C ASN A 381 8.82 -14.53 -19.76
N LYS A 382 8.11 -14.06 -18.73
CA LYS A 382 6.94 -13.19 -18.89
C LYS A 382 7.32 -11.74 -19.20
N ILE A 383 8.31 -11.19 -18.51
CA ILE A 383 8.74 -9.78 -18.69
C ILE A 383 9.71 -9.64 -19.88
N GLY A 384 10.44 -10.70 -20.24
CA GLY A 384 11.42 -10.69 -21.30
C GLY A 384 12.74 -10.00 -20.92
N GLN A 385 13.61 -9.80 -21.91
CA GLN A 385 14.97 -9.26 -21.70
C GLN A 385 15.03 -7.73 -21.57
N GLY A 386 13.94 -7.02 -21.85
CA GLY A 386 13.87 -5.56 -21.73
C GLY A 386 13.77 -5.06 -20.30
N TYR A 387 13.38 -5.91 -19.36
CA TYR A 387 13.24 -5.59 -17.94
C TYR A 387 14.35 -6.25 -17.12
N LYS A 388 14.85 -5.50 -16.13
CA LYS A 388 15.78 -6.00 -15.13
C LYS A 388 15.06 -6.90 -14.11
N LEU A 389 15.65 -8.02 -13.75
CA LEU A 389 15.20 -8.93 -12.71
C LEU A 389 16.34 -9.23 -11.74
N SER A 390 16.24 -8.78 -10.50
CA SER A 390 17.13 -9.23 -9.42
C SER A 390 16.37 -9.98 -8.34
N VAL A 391 17.11 -10.76 -7.56
CA VAL A 391 16.59 -11.58 -6.47
C VAL A 391 17.51 -11.45 -5.27
N SER A 392 16.97 -11.09 -4.11
CA SER A 392 17.73 -11.12 -2.86
C SER A 392 17.71 -12.53 -2.28
N LEU A 393 18.87 -12.94 -1.76
CA LEU A 393 19.07 -14.22 -1.10
C LEU A 393 19.65 -13.98 0.29
N HIS A 394 19.08 -14.64 1.31
CA HIS A 394 19.66 -14.59 2.65
C HIS A 394 21.00 -15.34 2.68
N PRO A 395 22.02 -14.89 3.45
CA PRO A 395 23.33 -15.54 3.53
C PRO A 395 23.30 -17.01 3.96
N THR A 396 22.24 -17.46 4.63
CA THR A 396 22.04 -18.86 5.03
C THR A 396 21.05 -19.64 4.16
N ALA A 397 20.39 -18.97 3.20
CA ALA A 397 19.39 -19.53 2.28
C ALA A 397 19.66 -19.11 0.82
N PHE A 398 20.90 -19.33 0.36
CA PHE A 398 21.45 -18.78 -0.89
C PHE A 398 21.29 -19.66 -2.13
N LYS A 399 20.39 -20.65 -2.12
CA LYS A 399 20.29 -21.63 -3.22
C LYS A 399 19.25 -21.20 -4.25
N LEU A 400 19.66 -21.16 -5.52
CA LEU A 400 18.79 -21.08 -6.69
C LEU A 400 19.21 -22.15 -7.69
N HIS A 401 18.26 -22.64 -8.49
CA HIS A 401 18.60 -23.52 -9.63
C HIS A 401 19.42 -22.75 -10.68
N PRO A 402 20.34 -23.41 -11.40
CA PRO A 402 21.17 -22.77 -12.42
C PRO A 402 20.37 -21.95 -13.45
N GLU A 403 19.20 -22.44 -13.87
CA GLU A 403 18.31 -21.72 -14.81
C GLU A 403 17.78 -20.41 -14.23
N ALA A 404 17.49 -20.37 -12.93
CA ALA A 404 17.06 -19.14 -12.25
C ALA A 404 18.22 -18.15 -12.12
N ILE A 405 19.44 -18.63 -11.89
CA ILE A 405 20.65 -17.79 -11.88
C ILE A 405 20.88 -17.17 -13.26
N GLN A 406 20.68 -17.93 -14.33
CA GLN A 406 20.81 -17.42 -15.71
C GLN A 406 19.68 -16.45 -16.11
N ALA A 407 18.52 -16.54 -15.45
CA ALA A 407 17.37 -15.68 -15.72
C ALA A 407 17.45 -14.31 -15.01
N ALA A 408 18.17 -14.22 -13.89
CA ALA A 408 18.40 -12.96 -13.17
C ALA A 408 19.55 -12.14 -13.80
N ASP A 409 19.52 -10.82 -13.61
CA ASP A 409 20.50 -9.86 -14.15
C ASP A 409 21.59 -9.46 -13.16
#